data_AF-A0A0D2PNN3-F1
#
_entry.id   AF-A0A0D2PNN3-F1
#
_cell.length_a   1.000
_cell.length_b   1.000
_cell.length_c   1.000
_cell.angle_alpha   90.00
_cell.angle_beta   90.00
_cell.angle_gamma   90.00
#
_symmetry.space_group_name_H-M   'P 1'
#
loop_
_entity.id
_entity.type
_entity.pdbx_description
1 polymer ?
#
loop_
_entity_poly.entity_id
_entity_poly.type
_entity_poly.pdbx_seq_one_letter_code
_entity_poly.pdbx_strand_id
1 'polypeptide(L)'
;MPPNPEDPASNPSSASEAGGASKTDALAKCREFLDSMPIINELAELSRWFGLLNACDDFHHIPVRELLEFTRELANKIDIQCTRGNGNNLQPWASRVLYLTKTIKKKASTSLLSFQDSQEVEALVARAHAFEGKFVEAKEYISQRMGSEGTRKAVSQDDFNKFNFYQVLTSIVLSLNTWSWESSILYLFQCSYSRWKKTTQMGVDKFLVDKKLNGILQWTVAHPVIFQSFLNLSEMKFPAAEKYHFEEMLDFLLAALNGNEQYHTAKVFIVKLHAAGKSCSASLVVETIRGILSDWNSNSSHEHFVRAVKQITQIPQQPRPEDISASGSKKRSRSDDTAASEDSDTSGPPSNKPSNGQSHQDK
;
A
#
# COMPACT_ATOMS: atom_id res chain seq x y z
N MET A 1 31.76 84.93 10.10
CA MET A 1 31.02 83.64 10.21
C MET A 1 32.02 82.58 10.63
N PRO A 2 31.70 81.67 11.56
CA PRO A 2 32.54 80.50 11.84
C PRO A 2 32.44 79.48 10.69
N PRO A 3 33.46 78.62 10.47
CA PRO A 3 33.39 77.51 9.54
C PRO A 3 32.55 76.34 10.10
N ASN A 4 32.01 75.52 9.21
CA ASN A 4 31.30 74.28 9.55
C ASN A 4 32.30 73.09 9.56
N PRO A 5 32.08 72.03 10.35
CA PRO A 5 33.01 70.91 10.48
C PRO A 5 32.97 69.92 9.30
N GLU A 6 33.92 68.98 9.32
CA GLU A 6 34.29 68.07 8.23
C GLU A 6 33.36 66.85 8.10
N ASP A 7 33.11 66.40 6.86
CA ASP A 7 32.56 65.07 6.56
C ASP A 7 33.69 64.01 6.53
N PRO A 8 33.71 63.00 7.42
CA PRO A 8 34.68 61.91 7.36
C PRO A 8 34.27 60.87 6.31
N ALA A 9 35.16 60.60 5.36
CA ALA A 9 34.91 59.64 4.28
C ALA A 9 34.68 58.20 4.79
N SER A 10 33.54 57.60 4.42
CA SER A 10 33.23 56.20 4.73
C SER A 10 33.76 55.26 3.65
N ASN A 11 34.87 54.56 3.93
CA ASN A 11 35.34 53.46 3.09
C ASN A 11 34.37 52.26 3.16
N PRO A 12 34.14 51.53 2.05
CA PRO A 12 33.32 50.33 2.05
C PRO A 12 34.09 49.15 2.68
N SER A 13 33.93 48.95 3.99
CA SER A 13 34.51 47.78 4.68
C SER A 13 33.70 46.52 4.40
N SER A 14 34.39 45.43 4.05
CA SER A 14 33.80 44.18 3.57
C SER A 14 33.02 43.42 4.64
N ALA A 15 31.74 43.15 4.37
CA ALA A 15 30.85 42.36 5.24
C ALA A 15 30.24 41.15 4.49
N SER A 16 31.09 40.22 4.03
CA SER A 16 30.69 39.02 3.28
C SER A 16 31.36 37.75 3.81
N GLU A 17 30.97 37.28 4.99
CA GLU A 17 31.31 35.91 5.45
C GLU A 17 30.38 35.39 6.56
N ALA A 18 29.89 36.25 7.46
CA ALA A 18 29.00 35.87 8.57
C ALA A 18 27.64 35.24 8.18
N GLY A 19 27.22 35.38 6.91
CA GLY A 19 25.90 34.92 6.43
C GLY A 19 25.75 33.41 6.22
N GLY A 20 26.84 32.64 6.26
CA GLY A 20 26.80 31.19 6.01
C GLY A 20 26.25 30.38 7.18
N ALA A 21 26.83 30.56 8.38
CA ALA A 21 26.57 29.72 9.54
C ALA A 21 25.10 29.75 10.03
N SER A 22 24.41 30.89 9.89
CA SER A 22 23.03 31.07 10.35
C SER A 22 22.01 30.21 9.56
N LYS A 23 22.27 29.99 8.27
CA LYS A 23 21.31 29.32 7.36
C LYS A 23 21.33 27.79 7.52
N THR A 24 22.53 27.21 7.65
CA THR A 24 22.70 25.77 7.95
C THR A 24 22.25 25.43 9.37
N ASP A 25 22.49 26.31 10.35
CA ASP A 25 21.97 26.19 11.72
C ASP A 25 20.42 26.14 11.76
N ALA A 26 19.74 27.00 10.99
CA ALA A 26 18.28 26.99 10.90
C ALA A 26 17.73 25.71 10.21
N LEU A 27 18.40 25.19 9.16
CA LEU A 27 18.02 23.91 8.55
C LEU A 27 18.29 22.72 9.50
N ALA A 28 19.44 22.73 10.20
CA ALA A 28 19.80 21.70 11.17
C ALA A 28 18.76 21.63 12.30
N LYS A 29 18.33 22.78 12.84
CA LYS A 29 17.23 22.86 13.81
C LYS A 29 15.92 22.34 13.22
N CYS A 30 15.59 22.66 11.98
CA CYS A 30 14.44 22.07 11.28
C CYS A 30 14.50 20.53 11.23
N ARG A 31 15.69 19.94 10.99
CA ARG A 31 15.89 18.47 11.05
C ARG A 31 15.81 17.94 12.47
N GLU A 32 16.45 18.57 13.44
CA GLU A 32 16.42 18.18 14.87
C GLU A 32 15.00 18.14 15.44
N PHE A 33 14.19 19.18 15.16
CA PHE A 33 12.77 19.22 15.55
C PHE A 33 11.91 18.22 14.77
N LEU A 34 12.27 17.89 13.52
CA LEU A 34 11.60 16.84 12.75
C LEU A 34 11.94 15.45 13.32
N ASP A 35 13.18 15.21 13.73
CA ASP A 35 13.68 13.92 14.19
C ASP A 35 13.28 13.58 15.62
N SER A 36 13.45 14.52 16.54
CA SER A 36 13.07 14.37 17.96
C SER A 36 11.57 14.10 18.16
N MET A 37 10.71 14.48 17.21
CA MET A 37 9.26 14.46 17.41
C MET A 37 8.56 13.27 16.74
N PRO A 38 7.64 12.59 17.46
CA PRO A 38 6.82 11.51 16.92
C PRO A 38 5.62 12.02 16.12
N ILE A 39 5.21 13.29 16.31
CA ILE A 39 4.04 13.93 15.71
C ILE A 39 4.44 15.31 15.16
N ILE A 40 4.49 15.45 13.83
CA ILE A 40 4.85 16.73 13.16
C ILE A 40 3.84 17.85 13.50
N ASN A 41 2.60 17.47 13.79
CA ASN A 41 1.46 18.37 13.93
C ASN A 41 1.36 19.06 15.30
N GLU A 42 2.18 18.65 16.28
CA GLU A 42 2.16 19.21 17.63
C GLU A 42 3.12 20.42 17.80
N LEU A 43 3.96 20.71 16.79
CA LEU A 43 4.96 21.77 16.88
C LEU A 43 4.59 23.01 16.05
N ALA A 44 4.10 24.02 16.77
CA ALA A 44 4.20 25.41 16.35
C ALA A 44 5.66 25.80 16.03
N GLU A 45 6.64 25.20 16.70
CA GLU A 45 8.07 25.48 16.50
C GLU A 45 8.63 25.01 15.15
N LEU A 46 8.30 23.79 14.71
CA LEU A 46 8.73 23.30 13.39
C LEU A 46 8.04 24.10 12.27
N SER A 47 6.79 24.53 12.48
CA SER A 47 6.11 25.48 11.60
C SER A 47 6.75 26.88 11.65
N ARG A 48 7.25 27.34 12.80
CA ARG A 48 7.97 28.61 12.98
C ARG A 48 9.32 28.59 12.27
N TRP A 49 10.12 27.54 12.42
CA TRP A 49 11.42 27.42 11.75
C TRP A 49 11.26 27.28 10.23
N PHE A 50 10.30 26.48 9.74
CA PHE A 50 9.97 26.43 8.32
C PHE A 50 9.51 27.81 7.80
N GLY A 51 8.66 28.51 8.56
CA GLY A 51 8.19 29.85 8.23
C GLY A 51 9.32 30.88 8.16
N LEU A 52 10.31 30.79 9.05
CA LEU A 52 11.49 31.65 9.09
C LEU A 52 12.40 31.39 7.89
N LEU A 53 12.74 30.13 7.59
CA LEU A 53 13.50 29.76 6.38
C LEU A 53 12.81 30.21 5.09
N ASN A 54 11.47 30.17 5.04
CA ASN A 54 10.69 30.67 3.90
C ASN A 54 10.68 32.21 3.83
N ALA A 55 10.57 32.91 4.97
CA ALA A 55 10.54 34.37 5.02
C ALA A 55 11.90 35.01 4.70
N CYS A 56 13.01 34.32 5.01
CA CYS A 56 14.38 34.74 4.68
C CYS A 56 14.86 34.24 3.30
N ASP A 57 13.99 33.58 2.53
CA ASP A 57 14.26 32.92 1.24
C ASP A 57 15.40 31.88 1.27
N ASP A 58 15.74 31.34 2.44
CA ASP A 58 16.90 30.47 2.66
C ASP A 58 16.82 29.15 1.89
N PHE A 59 15.61 28.67 1.59
CA PHE A 59 15.41 27.51 0.72
C PHE A 59 15.93 27.73 -0.71
N HIS A 60 15.99 28.97 -1.23
CA HIS A 60 16.67 29.24 -2.50
C HIS A 60 18.20 29.23 -2.37
N HIS A 61 18.77 29.32 -1.17
CA HIS A 61 20.21 29.25 -0.93
C HIS A 61 20.71 27.84 -0.61
N ILE A 62 19.99 27.06 0.23
CA ILE A 62 20.36 25.67 0.63
C ILE A 62 20.70 24.78 -0.58
N PRO A 63 21.84 24.06 -0.60
CA PRO A 63 22.23 23.16 -1.70
C PRO A 63 21.16 22.13 -2.07
N VAL A 64 21.04 21.82 -3.36
CA VAL A 64 19.92 21.03 -3.90
C VAL A 64 19.84 19.62 -3.29
N ARG A 65 20.99 19.01 -2.96
CA ARG A 65 21.07 17.71 -2.29
C ARG A 65 20.52 17.73 -0.86
N GLU A 66 20.94 18.72 -0.07
CA GLU A 66 20.48 18.90 1.32
C GLU A 66 18.98 19.22 1.38
N LEU A 67 18.49 20.01 0.41
CA LEU A 67 17.08 20.36 0.27
C LEU A 67 16.22 19.15 -0.14
N LEU A 68 16.72 18.33 -1.08
CA LEU A 68 16.07 17.09 -1.51
C LEU A 68 15.95 16.09 -0.36
N GLU A 69 17.04 15.89 0.38
CA GLU A 69 17.08 15.01 1.54
C GLU A 69 16.14 15.48 2.66
N PHE A 70 16.14 16.76 3.01
CA PHE A 70 15.18 17.32 3.97
C PHE A 70 13.72 17.14 3.52
N THR A 71 13.46 17.27 2.21
CA THR A 71 12.14 17.02 1.63
C THR A 71 11.73 15.54 1.76
N ARG A 72 12.69 14.61 1.62
CA ARG A 72 12.51 13.16 1.80
C ARG A 72 12.25 12.80 3.26
N GLU A 73 13.03 13.34 4.19
CA GLU A 73 12.84 13.19 5.65
C GLU A 73 11.43 13.65 6.05
N LEU A 74 11.02 14.84 5.60
CA LEU A 74 9.70 15.40 5.86
C LEU A 74 8.59 14.50 5.32
N ALA A 75 8.68 14.06 4.05
CA ALA A 75 7.69 13.14 3.46
C ALA A 75 7.61 11.79 4.21
N ASN A 76 8.75 11.23 4.63
CA ASN A 76 8.81 9.99 5.40
C ASN A 76 8.16 10.13 6.78
N LYS A 77 8.32 11.29 7.44
CA LYS A 77 7.65 11.60 8.70
C LYS A 77 6.14 11.83 8.52
N ILE A 78 5.69 12.36 7.38
CA ILE A 78 4.25 12.55 7.08
C ILE A 78 3.57 11.17 6.94
N ASP A 79 4.19 10.19 6.28
CA ASP A 79 3.66 8.80 6.27
C ASP A 79 3.39 8.27 7.69
N ILE A 80 4.29 8.56 8.63
CA ILE A 80 4.20 8.15 10.04
C ILE A 80 3.08 8.90 10.78
N GLN A 81 2.58 10.02 10.26
CA GLN A 81 1.35 10.67 10.75
C GLN A 81 0.10 10.02 10.17
N CYS A 82 0.12 9.63 8.89
CA CYS A 82 -1.00 8.96 8.24
C CYS A 82 -1.35 7.62 8.93
N THR A 83 -0.36 6.86 9.42
CA THR A 83 -0.62 5.63 10.21
C THR A 83 -1.33 5.88 11.55
N ARG A 84 -1.35 7.12 12.05
CA ARG A 84 -1.98 7.53 13.31
C ARG A 84 -3.39 8.11 13.13
N GLY A 85 -3.94 8.09 11.91
CA GLY A 85 -5.34 8.48 11.64
C GLY A 85 -5.62 9.99 11.58
N ASN A 86 -4.67 10.86 11.92
CA ASN A 86 -4.87 12.32 11.98
C ASN A 86 -4.86 13.01 10.60
N GLY A 87 -5.81 12.64 9.73
CA GLY A 87 -5.91 13.10 8.33
C GLY A 87 -6.02 14.63 8.16
N ASN A 88 -6.82 15.30 9.00
CA ASN A 88 -7.09 16.74 8.90
C ASN A 88 -5.84 17.63 9.02
N ASN A 89 -4.75 17.11 9.61
CA ASN A 89 -3.56 17.88 9.89
C ASN A 89 -2.45 17.68 8.83
N LEU A 90 -2.69 16.90 7.77
CA LEU A 90 -1.68 16.55 6.77
C LEU A 90 -1.45 17.66 5.71
N GLN A 91 -2.51 18.37 5.30
CA GLN A 91 -2.44 19.33 4.18
C GLN A 91 -1.38 20.43 4.33
N PRO A 92 -1.20 21.09 5.50
CA PRO A 92 -0.16 22.12 5.66
C PRO A 92 1.27 21.60 5.38
N TRP A 93 1.53 20.33 5.69
CA TRP A 93 2.83 19.70 5.42
C TRP A 93 2.95 19.20 3.98
N ALA A 94 1.84 18.72 3.40
CA ALA A 94 1.76 18.36 2.00
C ALA A 94 2.10 19.54 1.07
N SER A 95 1.49 20.71 1.29
CA SER A 95 1.77 21.92 0.53
C SER A 95 3.20 22.44 0.75
N ARG A 96 3.80 22.20 1.94
CA ARG A 96 5.22 22.48 2.20
C ARG A 96 6.16 21.58 1.38
N VAL A 97 5.85 20.28 1.24
CA VAL A 97 6.60 19.38 0.34
C VAL A 97 6.44 19.80 -1.13
N LEU A 98 5.24 20.24 -1.55
CA LEU A 98 5.04 20.82 -2.90
C LEU A 98 5.82 22.14 -3.11
N TYR A 99 5.98 22.97 -2.07
CA TYR A 99 6.84 24.15 -2.14
C TYR A 99 8.32 23.75 -2.31
N LEU A 100 8.85 22.88 -1.45
CA LEU A 100 10.25 22.45 -1.50
C LEU A 100 10.59 21.80 -2.84
N THR A 101 9.74 20.90 -3.35
CA THR A 101 9.94 20.27 -4.67
C THR A 101 9.90 21.26 -5.83
N LYS A 102 9.06 22.31 -5.78
CA LYS A 102 9.09 23.41 -6.76
C LYS A 102 10.40 24.20 -6.69
N THR A 103 10.88 24.54 -5.49
CA THR A 103 12.16 25.22 -5.29
C THR A 103 13.33 24.37 -5.80
N ILE A 104 13.33 23.05 -5.54
CA ILE A 104 14.30 22.11 -6.11
C ILE A 104 14.26 22.12 -7.65
N LYS A 105 13.08 22.02 -8.29
CA LYS A 105 12.96 22.08 -9.76
C LYS A 105 13.46 23.41 -10.34
N LYS A 106 13.18 24.54 -9.67
CA LYS A 106 13.65 25.88 -10.07
C LYS A 106 15.17 26.02 -9.98
N LYS A 107 15.80 25.44 -8.95
CA LYS A 107 17.27 25.38 -8.84
C LYS A 107 17.88 24.39 -9.84
N ALA A 108 17.17 23.29 -10.15
CA ALA A 108 17.59 22.33 -11.17
C ALA A 108 17.66 22.94 -12.59
N SER A 109 16.80 23.91 -12.92
CA SER A 109 16.89 24.60 -14.22
C SER A 109 18.13 25.51 -14.37
N THR A 110 18.85 25.82 -13.28
CA THR A 110 20.12 26.56 -13.32
C THR A 110 21.35 25.69 -13.02
N SER A 111 21.17 24.42 -12.65
CA SER A 111 22.25 23.45 -12.45
C SER A 111 21.76 22.01 -12.68
N LEU A 112 22.36 21.29 -13.62
CA LEU A 112 21.97 19.92 -14.01
C LEU A 112 21.82 18.98 -12.79
N LEU A 113 20.58 18.58 -12.50
CA LEU A 113 20.30 17.44 -11.64
C LEU A 113 20.75 16.13 -12.29
N SER A 114 21.10 15.13 -11.48
CA SER A 114 21.21 13.77 -12.01
C SER A 114 19.83 13.20 -12.33
N PHE A 115 19.76 12.24 -13.26
CA PHE A 115 18.52 11.55 -13.61
C PHE A 115 17.81 10.95 -12.39
N GLN A 116 18.58 10.39 -11.45
CA GLN A 116 18.06 9.83 -10.19
C GLN A 116 17.37 10.89 -9.32
N ASP A 117 17.89 12.12 -9.29
CA ASP A 117 17.30 13.22 -8.53
C ASP A 117 15.98 13.67 -9.15
N SER A 118 15.88 13.71 -10.49
CA SER A 118 14.60 13.99 -11.17
C SER A 118 13.54 12.96 -10.78
N GLN A 119 13.90 11.68 -10.82
CA GLN A 119 12.99 10.58 -10.44
C GLN A 119 12.59 10.62 -8.95
N GLU A 120 13.44 11.15 -8.07
CA GLU A 120 13.12 11.36 -6.65
C GLU A 120 12.20 12.58 -6.46
N VAL A 121 12.47 13.69 -7.14
CA VAL A 121 11.62 14.89 -7.08
C VAL A 121 10.23 14.61 -7.64
N GLU A 122 10.10 13.82 -8.70
CA GLU A 122 8.80 13.31 -9.18
C GLU A 122 8.07 12.48 -8.12
N ALA A 123 8.79 11.59 -7.42
CA ALA A 123 8.22 10.76 -6.36
C ALA A 123 7.73 11.62 -5.18
N LEU A 124 8.52 12.60 -4.74
CA LEU A 124 8.16 13.50 -3.65
C LEU A 124 6.96 14.39 -4.02
N VAL A 125 6.85 14.82 -5.29
CA VAL A 125 5.64 15.49 -5.81
C VAL A 125 4.43 14.55 -5.71
N ALA A 126 4.52 13.32 -6.21
CA ALA A 126 3.40 12.36 -6.16
C ALA A 126 2.97 12.01 -4.72
N ARG A 127 3.93 11.87 -3.79
CA ARG A 127 3.66 11.70 -2.34
C ARG A 127 2.94 12.92 -1.76
N ALA A 128 3.37 14.13 -2.11
CA ALA A 128 2.73 15.35 -1.65
C ALA A 128 1.30 15.52 -2.21
N HIS A 129 1.04 15.17 -3.48
CA HIS A 129 -0.33 15.11 -4.00
C HIS A 129 -1.19 14.11 -3.21
N ALA A 130 -0.67 12.92 -2.86
CA ALA A 130 -1.38 11.97 -2.00
C ALA A 130 -1.72 12.58 -0.62
N PHE A 131 -0.76 13.27 0.01
CA PHE A 131 -0.97 13.94 1.30
C PHE A 131 -1.96 15.12 1.22
N GLU A 132 -2.12 15.77 0.05
CA GLU A 132 -3.15 16.81 -0.16
C GLU A 132 -4.57 16.25 -0.41
N GLY A 133 -4.70 14.93 -0.62
CA GLY A 133 -5.94 14.29 -1.09
C GLY A 133 -6.11 14.29 -2.62
N LYS A 134 -5.09 14.76 -3.35
CA LYS A 134 -5.03 14.81 -4.81
C LYS A 134 -4.64 13.46 -5.40
N PHE A 135 -5.56 12.50 -5.24
CA PHE A 135 -5.30 11.11 -5.57
C PHE A 135 -5.23 10.82 -7.07
N VAL A 136 -5.69 11.71 -7.96
CA VAL A 136 -5.60 11.47 -9.42
C VAL A 136 -4.13 11.56 -9.85
N GLU A 137 -3.49 12.69 -9.56
CA GLU A 137 -2.10 12.97 -9.91
C GLU A 137 -1.12 12.00 -9.23
N ALA A 138 -1.40 11.63 -7.96
CA ALA A 138 -0.60 10.64 -7.25
C ALA A 138 -0.73 9.23 -7.85
N LYS A 139 -1.95 8.80 -8.23
CA LYS A 139 -2.19 7.49 -8.85
C LYS A 139 -1.66 7.41 -10.28
N GLU A 140 -1.52 8.54 -10.98
CA GLU A 140 -0.90 8.57 -12.31
C GLU A 140 0.56 8.10 -12.27
N TYR A 141 1.37 8.62 -11.34
CA TYR A 141 2.76 8.20 -11.14
C TYR A 141 2.89 6.67 -10.97
N ILE A 142 2.03 6.08 -10.14
CA ILE A 142 1.98 4.63 -9.93
C ILE A 142 1.55 3.88 -11.20
N SER A 143 0.58 4.42 -11.94
CA SER A 143 0.07 3.81 -13.17
C SER A 143 1.13 3.76 -14.27
N GLN A 144 1.85 4.87 -14.48
CA GLN A 144 2.95 4.97 -15.45
C GLN A 144 4.10 3.99 -15.14
N ARG A 145 4.38 3.72 -13.85
CA ARG A 145 5.51 2.89 -13.37
C ARG A 145 5.10 1.45 -13.00
N MET A 146 3.82 1.10 -13.11
CA MET A 146 3.28 -0.20 -12.66
C MET A 146 3.94 -1.41 -13.32
N GLY A 147 4.17 -1.36 -14.63
CA GLY A 147 4.76 -2.48 -15.37
C GLY A 147 6.22 -2.75 -15.01
N SER A 148 7.03 -1.69 -14.92
CA SER A 148 8.50 -1.73 -14.81
C SER A 148 9.04 -1.67 -13.39
N GLU A 149 8.31 -1.06 -12.45
CA GLU A 149 8.65 -0.99 -11.02
C GLU A 149 7.69 -1.80 -10.16
N GLY A 150 6.37 -1.68 -10.38
CA GLY A 150 5.36 -2.36 -9.57
C GLY A 150 5.39 -3.89 -9.62
N THR A 151 5.96 -4.49 -10.68
CA THR A 151 6.12 -5.95 -10.78
C THR A 151 7.42 -6.50 -10.19
N ARG A 152 8.31 -5.64 -9.64
CA ARG A 152 9.56 -6.07 -8.99
C ARG A 152 9.27 -6.78 -7.67
N LYS A 153 10.14 -7.72 -7.27
CA LYS A 153 10.08 -8.35 -5.94
C LYS A 153 10.70 -7.41 -4.90
N ALA A 154 10.06 -7.25 -3.74
CA ALA A 154 10.72 -6.77 -2.52
C ALA A 154 11.18 -7.99 -1.72
N VAL A 155 12.44 -8.01 -1.28
CA VAL A 155 13.05 -9.11 -0.51
C VAL A 155 13.28 -8.73 0.96
N SER A 156 13.20 -7.44 1.27
CA SER A 156 13.45 -6.86 2.59
C SER A 156 12.44 -5.74 2.89
N GLN A 157 12.42 -5.24 4.13
CA GLN A 157 11.71 -3.99 4.44
C GLN A 157 12.46 -2.75 3.93
N ASP A 158 13.78 -2.82 3.75
CA ASP A 158 14.60 -1.71 3.25
C ASP A 158 14.30 -1.38 1.79
N ASP A 159 13.86 -2.36 0.99
CA ASP A 159 13.40 -2.14 -0.38
C ASP A 159 12.26 -1.10 -0.48
N PHE A 160 11.35 -1.07 0.49
CA PHE A 160 10.24 -0.10 0.50
C PHE A 160 10.71 1.33 0.82
N ASN A 161 11.80 1.46 1.59
CA ASN A 161 12.48 2.74 1.80
C ASN A 161 13.38 3.13 0.60
N LYS A 162 13.91 2.14 -0.14
CA LYS A 162 14.89 2.33 -1.23
C LYS A 162 14.25 2.65 -2.59
N PHE A 163 13.07 2.12 -2.90
CA PHE A 163 12.43 2.29 -4.20
C PHE A 163 11.28 3.30 -4.17
N ASN A 164 11.41 4.37 -4.97
CA ASN A 164 10.45 5.47 -5.07
C ASN A 164 9.00 4.99 -5.33
N PHE A 165 8.80 4.00 -6.20
CA PHE A 165 7.48 3.40 -6.44
C PHE A 165 6.81 2.91 -5.14
N TYR A 166 7.56 2.23 -4.26
CA TYR A 166 7.02 1.74 -3.00
C TYR A 166 6.78 2.85 -1.98
N GLN A 167 7.64 3.88 -1.93
CA GLN A 167 7.38 5.07 -1.11
C GLN A 167 6.07 5.76 -1.53
N VAL A 168 5.87 5.97 -2.84
CA VAL A 168 4.69 6.64 -3.39
C VAL A 168 3.42 5.81 -3.17
N LEU A 169 3.48 4.50 -3.43
CA LEU A 169 2.36 3.58 -3.15
C LEU A 169 1.99 3.60 -1.66
N THR A 170 3.01 3.64 -0.79
CA THR A 170 2.81 3.70 0.67
C THR A 170 2.14 5.01 1.07
N SER A 171 2.62 6.18 0.61
CA SER A 171 1.96 7.46 0.88
C SER A 171 0.52 7.49 0.37
N ILE A 172 0.23 6.95 -0.83
CA ILE A 172 -1.14 6.91 -1.37
C ILE A 172 -2.05 6.01 -0.54
N VAL A 173 -1.63 4.79 -0.20
CA VAL A 173 -2.47 3.86 0.58
C VAL A 173 -2.69 4.39 2.00
N LEU A 174 -1.66 4.93 2.64
CA LEU A 174 -1.78 5.57 3.96
C LEU A 174 -2.71 6.79 3.95
N SER A 175 -2.61 7.66 2.93
CA SER A 175 -3.48 8.83 2.79
C SER A 175 -4.89 8.47 2.34
N LEU A 176 -5.10 7.39 1.57
CA LEU A 176 -6.45 6.87 1.35
C LEU A 176 -7.07 6.38 2.67
N ASN A 177 -6.28 5.74 3.54
CA ASN A 177 -6.77 5.16 4.79
C ASN A 177 -7.33 6.18 5.78
N THR A 178 -6.93 7.45 5.71
CA THR A 178 -7.49 8.53 6.54
C THR A 178 -8.82 9.09 5.98
N TRP A 179 -9.27 8.63 4.81
CA TRP A 179 -10.53 9.02 4.16
C TRP A 179 -11.49 7.83 3.98
N SER A 180 -10.99 6.69 3.49
CA SER A 180 -11.70 5.43 3.30
C SER A 180 -10.69 4.28 3.35
N TRP A 181 -10.82 3.43 4.37
CA TRP A 181 -9.98 2.24 4.52
C TRP A 181 -10.32 1.18 3.45
N GLU A 182 -11.55 1.15 2.94
CA GLU A 182 -11.98 0.34 1.80
C GLU A 182 -11.13 0.70 0.57
N SER A 183 -11.06 2.00 0.26
CA SER A 183 -10.31 2.54 -0.87
C SER A 183 -8.81 2.28 -0.74
N SER A 184 -8.28 2.33 0.49
CA SER A 184 -6.90 1.96 0.84
C SER A 184 -6.60 0.49 0.53
N ILE A 185 -7.38 -0.44 1.08
CA ILE A 185 -7.18 -1.89 0.87
C ILE A 185 -7.39 -2.29 -0.60
N LEU A 186 -8.44 -1.78 -1.25
CA LEU A 186 -8.70 -2.00 -2.67
C LEU A 186 -7.51 -1.54 -3.54
N TYR A 187 -6.99 -0.34 -3.30
CA TYR A 187 -5.89 0.22 -4.10
C TYR A 187 -4.55 -0.50 -3.83
N LEU A 188 -4.26 -0.88 -2.57
CA LEU A 188 -3.10 -1.68 -2.21
C LEU A 188 -3.09 -3.04 -2.92
N PHE A 189 -4.23 -3.72 -2.92
CA PHE A 189 -4.43 -4.98 -3.64
C PHE A 189 -4.25 -4.80 -5.15
N GLN A 190 -4.95 -3.85 -5.78
CA GLN A 190 -4.86 -3.58 -7.22
C GLN A 190 -3.41 -3.30 -7.67
N CYS A 191 -2.67 -2.48 -6.93
CA CYS A 191 -1.27 -2.16 -7.24
C CYS A 191 -0.31 -3.32 -6.96
N SER A 192 -0.64 -4.17 -5.99
CA SER A 192 0.21 -5.31 -5.62
C SER A 192 -0.11 -6.59 -6.39
N TYR A 193 -1.28 -6.71 -7.03
CA TYR A 193 -1.80 -7.97 -7.56
C TYR A 193 -0.80 -8.70 -8.46
N SER A 194 -0.24 -8.01 -9.46
CA SER A 194 0.72 -8.57 -10.42
C SER A 194 2.04 -9.03 -9.76
N ARG A 195 2.40 -8.45 -8.61
CA ARG A 195 3.58 -8.82 -7.80
C ARG A 195 3.25 -10.01 -6.91
N TRP A 196 2.17 -9.91 -6.14
CA TRP A 196 1.64 -10.97 -5.28
C TRP A 196 1.39 -12.27 -6.04
N LYS A 197 0.66 -12.22 -7.17
CA LYS A 197 0.30 -13.39 -7.97
C LYS A 197 1.54 -14.12 -8.51
N LYS A 198 2.57 -13.38 -8.95
CA LYS A 198 3.88 -13.96 -9.33
C LYS A 198 4.54 -14.64 -8.12
N THR A 199 4.62 -13.96 -6.98
CA THR A 199 5.22 -14.51 -5.75
C THR A 199 4.53 -15.80 -5.30
N THR A 200 3.19 -15.83 -5.25
CA THR A 200 2.44 -17.01 -4.80
C THR A 200 2.41 -18.14 -5.84
N GLN A 201 2.39 -17.84 -7.13
CA GLN A 201 2.53 -18.85 -8.20
C GLN A 201 3.92 -19.49 -8.23
N MET A 202 4.97 -18.76 -7.83
CA MET A 202 6.34 -19.30 -7.72
C MET A 202 6.53 -20.17 -6.47
N GLY A 203 5.64 -20.10 -5.47
CA GLY A 203 5.50 -21.07 -4.38
C GLY A 203 6.65 -21.18 -3.36
N VAL A 204 7.75 -20.42 -3.55
CA VAL A 204 8.97 -20.48 -2.74
C VAL A 204 9.15 -19.24 -1.84
N ASP A 205 8.44 -18.15 -2.13
CA ASP A 205 8.74 -16.81 -1.62
C ASP A 205 7.65 -16.19 -0.74
N LYS A 206 8.06 -15.53 0.36
CA LYS A 206 7.20 -14.67 1.16
C LYS A 206 6.77 -13.43 0.38
N PHE A 207 5.49 -13.06 0.46
CA PHE A 207 4.98 -11.81 -0.14
C PHE A 207 5.01 -10.65 0.85
N LEU A 208 5.92 -9.69 0.67
CA LEU A 208 6.08 -8.54 1.56
C LEU A 208 5.21 -7.33 1.17
N VAL A 209 4.67 -6.65 2.18
CA VAL A 209 4.23 -5.24 2.11
C VAL A 209 5.08 -4.36 3.05
N ASP A 210 5.03 -3.04 2.86
CA ASP A 210 5.68 -2.07 3.73
C ASP A 210 5.12 -2.15 5.17
N LYS A 211 5.98 -2.01 6.19
CA LYS A 211 5.62 -2.12 7.61
C LYS A 211 4.52 -1.16 8.07
N LYS A 212 4.43 0.04 7.48
CA LYS A 212 3.36 1.03 7.74
C LYS A 212 2.02 0.52 7.21
N LEU A 213 2.03 -0.09 6.01
CA LEU A 213 0.85 -0.68 5.37
C LEU A 213 0.38 -1.97 6.07
N ASN A 214 1.32 -2.80 6.53
CA ASN A 214 1.04 -3.95 7.40
C ASN A 214 0.26 -3.54 8.66
N GLY A 215 0.51 -2.33 9.20
CA GLY A 215 -0.26 -1.76 10.31
C GLY A 215 -1.75 -1.57 9.98
N ILE A 216 -2.09 -1.14 8.76
CA ILE A 216 -3.48 -1.08 8.30
C ILE A 216 -4.07 -2.48 8.24
N LEU A 217 -3.36 -3.46 7.65
CA LEU A 217 -3.87 -4.84 7.52
C LEU A 217 -4.21 -5.42 8.89
N GLN A 218 -3.33 -5.24 9.87
CA GLN A 218 -3.57 -5.67 11.25
C GLN A 218 -4.76 -4.98 11.91
N TRP A 219 -4.94 -3.67 11.68
CA TRP A 219 -6.09 -2.92 12.19
C TRP A 219 -7.42 -3.39 11.56
N THR A 220 -7.45 -3.64 10.24
CA THR A 220 -8.60 -4.24 9.53
C THR A 220 -8.95 -5.62 10.08
N VAL A 221 -7.97 -6.46 10.44
CA VAL A 221 -8.23 -7.76 11.08
C VAL A 221 -8.68 -7.61 12.53
N ALA A 222 -8.12 -6.66 13.29
CA ALA A 222 -8.45 -6.48 14.70
C ALA A 222 -9.87 -5.94 14.89
N HIS A 223 -10.18 -4.80 14.27
CA HIS A 223 -11.37 -4.00 14.56
C HIS A 223 -12.68 -4.66 14.04
N PRO A 224 -13.62 -5.08 14.91
CA PRO A 224 -14.77 -5.90 14.49
C PRO A 224 -15.64 -5.29 13.38
N VAL A 225 -15.99 -4.01 13.50
CA VAL A 225 -16.84 -3.31 12.51
C VAL A 225 -16.18 -3.22 11.13
N ILE A 226 -14.88 -2.92 11.10
CA ILE A 226 -14.09 -2.82 9.86
C ILE A 226 -13.96 -4.20 9.22
N PHE A 227 -13.69 -5.24 10.02
CA PHE A 227 -13.63 -6.61 9.54
C PHE A 227 -14.97 -7.09 8.95
N GLN A 228 -16.10 -6.78 9.58
CA GLN A 228 -17.41 -7.14 9.04
C GLN A 228 -17.71 -6.37 7.74
N SER A 229 -17.42 -5.07 7.70
CA SER A 229 -17.56 -4.27 6.48
C SER A 229 -16.67 -4.80 5.34
N PHE A 230 -15.46 -5.27 5.67
CA PHE A 230 -14.54 -5.93 4.74
C PHE A 230 -15.11 -7.22 4.12
N LEU A 231 -15.79 -8.07 4.91
CA LEU A 231 -16.50 -9.23 4.35
C LEU A 231 -17.61 -8.82 3.37
N ASN A 232 -18.35 -7.76 3.73
CA ASN A 232 -19.46 -7.23 2.94
C ASN A 232 -19.01 -6.53 1.64
N LEU A 233 -17.70 -6.24 1.45
CA LEU A 233 -17.17 -5.74 0.17
C LEU A 233 -17.44 -6.69 -1.00
N SER A 234 -17.56 -7.99 -0.74
CA SER A 234 -17.94 -8.98 -1.75
C SER A 234 -19.35 -8.77 -2.33
N GLU A 235 -20.23 -8.08 -1.58
CA GLU A 235 -21.62 -7.79 -1.94
C GLU A 235 -21.76 -6.35 -2.49
N MET A 236 -21.04 -5.39 -1.92
CA MET A 236 -21.24 -3.94 -2.15
C MET A 236 -20.50 -3.36 -3.37
N LYS A 237 -20.37 -4.13 -4.45
CA LYS A 237 -19.58 -3.81 -5.65
C LYS A 237 -18.07 -3.72 -5.39
N PHE A 238 -17.47 -4.86 -5.00
CA PHE A 238 -16.07 -5.11 -5.34
C PHE A 238 -15.83 -4.77 -6.83
N PRO A 239 -14.75 -4.07 -7.22
CA PRO A 239 -14.55 -3.61 -8.59
C PRO A 239 -14.22 -4.78 -9.53
N ALA A 240 -15.27 -5.51 -9.92
CA ALA A 240 -15.28 -6.65 -10.83
C ALA A 240 -15.07 -6.21 -12.29
N ALA A 241 -13.98 -5.48 -12.54
CA ALA A 241 -13.46 -5.22 -13.87
C ALA A 241 -12.80 -6.49 -14.44
N GLU A 242 -13.60 -7.55 -14.56
CA GLU A 242 -13.35 -8.86 -15.22
C GLU A 242 -12.15 -9.69 -14.75
N LYS A 243 -11.34 -9.18 -13.81
CA LYS A 243 -9.96 -9.65 -13.58
C LYS A 243 -9.63 -10.14 -12.17
N TYR A 244 -10.45 -9.83 -11.17
CA TYR A 244 -10.16 -10.10 -9.76
C TYR A 244 -11.36 -10.73 -9.05
N HIS A 245 -11.11 -11.78 -8.27
CA HIS A 245 -12.10 -12.37 -7.37
C HIS A 245 -11.91 -11.87 -5.93
N PHE A 246 -12.98 -11.86 -5.12
CA PHE A 246 -12.88 -11.42 -3.72
C PHE A 246 -12.03 -12.39 -2.89
N GLU A 247 -12.09 -13.67 -3.21
CA GLU A 247 -11.30 -14.75 -2.62
C GLU A 247 -9.79 -14.51 -2.81
N GLU A 248 -9.39 -13.88 -3.91
CA GLU A 248 -7.99 -13.46 -4.12
C GLU A 248 -7.58 -12.29 -3.21
N MET A 249 -8.52 -11.45 -2.77
CA MET A 249 -8.25 -10.42 -1.76
C MET A 249 -8.09 -11.05 -0.37
N LEU A 250 -8.82 -12.12 -0.05
CA LEU A 250 -8.61 -12.89 1.18
C LEU A 250 -7.21 -13.51 1.20
N ASP A 251 -6.82 -14.18 0.12
CA ASP A 251 -5.49 -14.78 -0.02
C ASP A 251 -4.37 -13.73 -0.09
N PHE A 252 -4.63 -12.56 -0.67
CA PHE A 252 -3.69 -11.43 -0.65
C PHE A 252 -3.41 -10.94 0.77
N LEU A 253 -4.47 -10.73 1.58
CA LEU A 253 -4.31 -10.29 2.96
C LEU A 253 -3.59 -11.35 3.80
N LEU A 254 -3.93 -12.64 3.64
CA LEU A 254 -3.26 -13.71 4.37
C LEU A 254 -1.79 -13.85 3.96
N ALA A 255 -1.47 -13.80 2.66
CA ALA A 255 -0.10 -13.83 2.16
C ALA A 255 0.73 -12.63 2.64
N ALA A 256 0.13 -11.42 2.71
CA ALA A 256 0.80 -10.23 3.23
C ALA A 256 1.06 -10.33 4.74
N LEU A 257 0.10 -10.83 5.53
CA LEU A 257 0.28 -11.06 6.96
C LEU A 257 1.35 -12.14 7.23
N ASN A 258 1.35 -13.25 6.47
CA ASN A 258 2.37 -14.29 6.57
C ASN A 258 3.76 -13.80 6.16
N GLY A 259 3.84 -13.05 5.04
CA GLY A 259 5.10 -12.53 4.53
C GLY A 259 5.73 -11.52 5.49
N ASN A 260 4.92 -10.66 6.10
CA ASN A 260 5.33 -9.75 7.16
C ASN A 260 5.37 -10.39 8.57
N GLU A 261 5.33 -11.73 8.67
CA GLU A 261 5.54 -12.52 9.90
C GLU A 261 4.52 -12.21 11.02
N GLN A 262 3.33 -11.75 10.64
CA GLN A 262 2.21 -11.47 11.56
C GLN A 262 1.34 -12.71 11.79
N TYR A 263 1.97 -13.85 12.04
CA TYR A 263 1.32 -15.16 12.04
C TYR A 263 0.20 -15.29 13.10
N HIS A 264 0.32 -14.59 14.23
CA HIS A 264 -0.76 -14.46 15.22
C HIS A 264 -1.98 -13.70 14.68
N THR A 265 -1.79 -12.62 13.92
CA THR A 265 -2.89 -11.86 13.31
C THR A 265 -3.51 -12.61 12.13
N ALA A 266 -2.69 -13.32 11.34
CA ALA A 266 -3.14 -14.26 10.32
C ALA A 266 -4.04 -15.36 10.90
N LYS A 267 -3.71 -15.92 12.08
CA LYS A 267 -4.61 -16.84 12.81
C LYS A 267 -5.98 -16.21 13.11
N VAL A 268 -6.00 -14.98 13.63
CA VAL A 268 -7.25 -14.26 13.96
C VAL A 268 -8.07 -14.01 12.69
N PHE A 269 -7.42 -13.66 11.58
CA PHE A 269 -8.04 -13.51 10.27
C PHE A 269 -8.73 -14.82 9.82
N ILE A 270 -7.99 -15.94 9.78
CA ILE A 270 -8.53 -17.26 9.38
C ILE A 270 -9.73 -17.67 10.25
N VAL A 271 -9.62 -17.54 11.58
CA VAL A 271 -10.72 -17.89 12.50
C VAL A 271 -11.96 -17.03 12.26
N LYS A 272 -11.79 -15.72 12.04
CA LYS A 272 -12.91 -14.82 11.73
C LYS A 272 -13.53 -15.09 10.34
N LEU A 273 -12.72 -15.45 9.33
CA LEU A 273 -13.23 -15.86 8.01
C LEU A 273 -14.08 -17.14 8.12
N HIS A 274 -13.57 -18.16 8.81
CA HIS A 274 -14.27 -19.44 8.97
C HIS A 274 -15.59 -19.27 9.73
N ALA A 275 -15.63 -18.38 10.74
CA ALA A 275 -16.87 -18.03 11.45
C ALA A 275 -17.92 -17.33 10.54
N ALA A 276 -17.49 -16.72 9.44
CA ALA A 276 -18.35 -16.10 8.42
C ALA A 276 -18.55 -16.98 7.17
N GLY A 277 -18.19 -18.26 7.21
CA GLY A 277 -18.34 -19.18 6.07
C GLY A 277 -17.41 -18.92 4.88
N LYS A 278 -16.36 -18.10 5.06
CA LYS A 278 -15.31 -17.83 4.07
C LYS A 278 -14.02 -18.60 4.42
N SER A 279 -13.16 -18.81 3.43
CA SER A 279 -11.87 -19.49 3.59
C SER A 279 -10.77 -18.84 2.73
N CYS A 280 -9.52 -19.22 2.98
CA CYS A 280 -8.35 -18.89 2.17
C CYS A 280 -7.74 -20.18 1.58
N SER A 281 -6.86 -20.04 0.57
CA SER A 281 -6.04 -21.11 0.02
C SER A 281 -5.32 -21.89 1.13
N ALA A 282 -5.49 -23.21 1.12
CA ALA A 282 -4.94 -24.11 2.15
C ALA A 282 -3.41 -24.02 2.29
N SER A 283 -2.69 -23.66 1.22
CA SER A 283 -1.24 -23.40 1.25
C SER A 283 -0.87 -22.26 2.20
N LEU A 284 -1.61 -21.15 2.17
CA LEU A 284 -1.40 -19.99 3.05
C LEU A 284 -1.82 -20.29 4.50
N VAL A 285 -2.86 -21.10 4.70
CA VAL A 285 -3.25 -21.59 6.03
C VAL A 285 -2.16 -22.49 6.63
N VAL A 286 -1.58 -23.39 5.82
CA VAL A 286 -0.44 -24.24 6.23
C VAL A 286 0.84 -23.41 6.49
N GLU A 287 1.12 -22.39 5.67
CA GLU A 287 2.20 -21.43 5.93
C GLU A 287 1.98 -20.72 7.27
N THR A 288 0.76 -20.25 7.55
CA THR A 288 0.41 -19.61 8.82
C THR A 288 0.72 -20.53 10.00
N ILE A 289 0.28 -21.79 9.94
CA ILE A 289 0.51 -22.80 10.99
C ILE A 289 2.02 -23.10 11.15
N ARG A 290 2.80 -23.12 10.07
CA ARG A 290 4.27 -23.29 10.12
C ARG A 290 5.00 -22.10 10.73
N GLY A 291 4.57 -20.87 10.41
CA GLY A 291 5.11 -19.65 11.02
C GLY A 291 4.84 -19.61 12.51
N ILE A 292 3.57 -19.81 12.90
CA ILE A 292 3.12 -19.99 14.28
C ILE A 292 4.01 -20.99 15.06
N LEU A 293 4.25 -22.18 14.51
CA LEU A 293 5.08 -23.21 15.17
C LEU A 293 6.58 -22.84 15.24
N SER A 294 7.07 -22.04 14.29
CA SER A 294 8.46 -21.57 14.25
C SER A 294 8.74 -20.50 15.31
N ASP A 295 7.86 -19.50 15.43
CA ASP A 295 7.96 -18.40 16.42
C ASP A 295 7.95 -18.90 17.87
N TRP A 296 7.36 -20.07 18.10
CA TRP A 296 7.26 -20.71 19.41
C TRP A 296 8.49 -21.57 19.75
N ASN A 297 9.15 -22.18 18.76
CA ASN A 297 10.42 -22.88 18.98
C ASN A 297 11.56 -21.95 19.40
N SER A 298 11.52 -20.67 18.99
CA SER A 298 12.48 -19.64 19.39
C SER A 298 12.18 -18.96 20.73
N ASN A 299 10.96 -19.11 21.28
CA ASN A 299 10.48 -18.37 22.47
C ASN A 299 9.93 -19.25 23.63
N SER A 300 10.55 -20.42 23.84
CA SER A 300 10.61 -21.19 25.10
C SER A 300 9.44 -22.10 25.55
N SER A 301 9.84 -23.19 26.23
CA SER A 301 9.08 -24.08 27.13
C SER A 301 7.97 -25.00 26.58
N HIS A 302 7.85 -26.19 27.18
CA HIS A 302 6.89 -27.23 26.79
C HIS A 302 5.42 -26.83 27.04
N GLU A 303 5.12 -26.04 28.07
CA GLU A 303 3.75 -25.58 28.32
C GLU A 303 3.23 -24.66 27.20
N HIS A 304 4.11 -23.86 26.63
CA HIS A 304 3.78 -23.02 25.49
C HIS A 304 3.50 -23.89 24.25
N PHE A 305 4.26 -24.98 24.04
CA PHE A 305 3.95 -25.99 23.01
C PHE A 305 2.59 -26.69 23.22
N VAL A 306 2.19 -27.00 24.46
CA VAL A 306 0.85 -27.59 24.73
C VAL A 306 -0.27 -26.57 24.52
N ARG A 307 -0.07 -25.30 24.91
CA ARG A 307 -1.00 -24.19 24.63
C ARG A 307 -1.11 -23.91 23.12
N ALA A 308 0.01 -24.04 22.42
CA ALA A 308 0.17 -23.90 20.97
C ALA A 308 -0.64 -24.92 20.17
N VAL A 309 -0.49 -26.22 20.47
CA VAL A 309 -1.27 -27.28 19.80
C VAL A 309 -2.77 -27.06 20.03
N LYS A 310 -3.18 -26.75 21.27
CA LYS A 310 -4.58 -26.38 21.59
C LYS A 310 -5.07 -25.17 20.78
N GLN A 311 -4.20 -24.19 20.54
CA GLN A 311 -4.52 -23.02 19.71
C GLN A 311 -4.64 -23.32 18.21
N ILE A 312 -3.95 -24.34 17.70
CA ILE A 312 -4.08 -24.78 16.30
C ILE A 312 -5.38 -25.59 16.13
N THR A 313 -5.74 -26.45 17.09
CA THR A 313 -7.03 -27.16 17.10
C THR A 313 -8.26 -26.26 17.28
N GLN A 314 -8.07 -24.97 17.55
CA GLN A 314 -9.13 -23.95 17.58
C GLN A 314 -9.39 -23.29 16.21
N ILE A 315 -8.56 -23.55 15.19
CA ILE A 315 -8.89 -23.17 13.81
C ILE A 315 -10.00 -24.13 13.35
N PRO A 316 -11.22 -23.66 13.03
CA PRO A 316 -12.30 -24.56 12.65
C PRO A 316 -11.92 -25.31 11.38
N GLN A 317 -11.87 -26.64 11.42
CA GLN A 317 -11.85 -27.40 10.17
C GLN A 317 -13.23 -27.25 9.54
N GLN A 318 -13.25 -26.90 8.26
CA GLN A 318 -14.47 -26.90 7.47
C GLN A 318 -15.07 -28.31 7.54
N PRO A 319 -16.38 -28.49 7.83
CA PRO A 319 -16.97 -29.82 7.79
C PRO A 319 -16.72 -30.40 6.40
N ARG A 320 -16.23 -31.65 6.34
CA ARG A 320 -16.13 -32.36 5.06
C ARG A 320 -17.52 -32.33 4.39
N PRO A 321 -17.59 -32.13 3.06
CA PRO A 321 -18.72 -32.67 2.31
C PRO A 321 -18.84 -34.13 2.68
N GLU A 322 -19.97 -34.53 3.26
CA GLU A 322 -20.13 -35.88 3.81
C GLU A 322 -19.87 -36.93 2.71
N ASP A 323 -19.18 -38.00 3.07
CA ASP A 323 -18.75 -39.03 2.13
C ASP A 323 -19.98 -39.71 1.48
N ILE A 324 -20.40 -39.21 0.30
CA ILE A 324 -21.39 -39.84 -0.58
C ILE A 324 -20.80 -41.18 -1.04
N SER A 325 -21.02 -42.18 -0.20
CA SER A 325 -20.40 -43.48 -0.29
C SER A 325 -20.89 -44.18 -1.54
N ALA A 326 -19.99 -44.40 -2.50
CA ALA A 326 -20.25 -45.11 -3.75
C ALA A 326 -20.45 -46.62 -3.50
N SER A 327 -21.55 -46.97 -2.81
CA SER A 327 -21.87 -48.30 -2.30
C SER A 327 -23.30 -48.71 -2.65
N GLY A 328 -23.62 -48.67 -3.95
CA GLY A 328 -24.91 -49.06 -4.53
C GLY A 328 -24.82 -50.32 -5.38
N SER A 329 -24.30 -51.42 -4.82
CA SER A 329 -24.07 -52.66 -5.58
C SER A 329 -25.34 -53.24 -6.22
N LYS A 330 -25.20 -53.75 -7.45
CA LYS A 330 -26.23 -54.46 -8.24
C LYS A 330 -27.18 -55.31 -7.38
N LYS A 331 -28.48 -55.00 -7.40
CA LYS A 331 -29.53 -56.03 -7.29
C LYS A 331 -30.13 -56.31 -8.66
N ARG A 332 -30.14 -57.59 -9.00
CA ARG A 332 -30.57 -58.14 -10.29
C ARG A 332 -31.99 -58.68 -10.10
N SER A 333 -32.99 -57.92 -10.48
CA SER A 333 -34.39 -58.36 -10.56
C SER A 333 -34.71 -58.74 -12.00
N ARG A 334 -35.38 -59.88 -12.20
CA ARG A 334 -35.72 -60.42 -13.51
C ARG A 334 -37.20 -60.80 -13.51
N SER A 335 -37.94 -60.27 -14.46
CA SER A 335 -39.33 -60.62 -14.74
C SER A 335 -39.63 -60.21 -16.18
N ASP A 336 -39.54 -61.18 -17.07
CA ASP A 336 -40.14 -61.18 -18.40
C ASP A 336 -41.69 -61.22 -18.23
N ASP A 337 -42.58 -60.89 -19.17
CA ASP A 337 -42.53 -60.65 -20.63
C ASP A 337 -43.00 -59.19 -20.95
N THR A 338 -43.55 -58.70 -22.09
CA THR A 338 -44.15 -59.30 -23.31
C THR A 338 -43.94 -58.41 -24.56
N ALA A 339 -44.91 -58.26 -25.49
CA ALA A 339 -44.70 -57.85 -26.89
C ALA A 339 -45.79 -56.90 -27.47
N ALA A 340 -45.69 -56.63 -28.80
CA ALA A 340 -46.44 -55.73 -29.70
C ALA A 340 -45.78 -54.33 -29.89
N SER A 341 -45.33 -53.95 -31.10
CA SER A 341 -46.06 -53.48 -32.32
C SER A 341 -46.67 -52.07 -32.16
N GLU A 342 -46.62 -51.16 -33.15
CA GLU A 342 -46.25 -51.27 -34.58
C GLU A 342 -45.75 -49.91 -35.16
N ASP A 343 -45.54 -49.82 -36.48
CA ASP A 343 -45.01 -48.65 -37.20
C ASP A 343 -45.92 -47.40 -37.20
N SER A 344 -45.32 -46.22 -37.40
CA SER A 344 -45.72 -45.29 -38.49
C SER A 344 -44.69 -44.16 -38.70
N ASP A 345 -44.55 -43.73 -39.96
CA ASP A 345 -43.55 -42.76 -40.45
C ASP A 345 -44.25 -41.52 -41.07
N THR A 346 -43.46 -40.53 -41.53
CA THR A 346 -43.84 -39.24 -42.14
C THR A 346 -44.36 -38.19 -41.14
N SER A 347 -44.17 -36.87 -41.32
CA SER A 347 -43.75 -36.09 -42.50
C SER A 347 -42.65 -35.03 -42.19
N GLY A 348 -42.16 -34.34 -43.22
CA GLY A 348 -40.87 -33.62 -43.25
C GLY A 348 -40.76 -32.17 -42.71
N PRO A 349 -39.60 -31.50 -42.96
CA PRO A 349 -39.07 -30.32 -42.25
C PRO A 349 -39.11 -29.03 -43.16
N PRO A 350 -38.26 -27.95 -43.08
CA PRO A 350 -37.13 -27.60 -42.18
C PRO A 350 -37.00 -26.09 -41.76
N SER A 351 -35.78 -25.71 -41.35
CA SER A 351 -35.16 -24.34 -41.30
C SER A 351 -35.49 -23.46 -40.08
N ASN A 352 -34.50 -23.05 -39.27
CA ASN A 352 -33.42 -22.15 -39.72
C ASN A 352 -32.09 -22.25 -38.92
N LYS A 353 -30.99 -21.88 -39.60
CA LYS A 353 -29.62 -21.62 -39.12
C LYS A 353 -28.87 -20.84 -40.23
N PRO A 354 -27.75 -20.16 -39.95
CA PRO A 354 -27.39 -19.39 -38.75
C PRO A 354 -26.83 -18.00 -39.15
N SER A 355 -26.09 -17.35 -38.24
CA SER A 355 -25.08 -16.31 -38.52
C SER A 355 -25.56 -14.94 -38.98
N ASN A 356 -25.03 -13.90 -38.34
CA ASN A 356 -24.49 -12.77 -39.10
C ASN A 356 -23.30 -12.17 -38.35
N GLY A 357 -22.33 -11.62 -39.10
CA GLY A 357 -21.16 -10.94 -38.56
C GLY A 357 -20.74 -9.80 -39.49
N GLN A 358 -19.62 -9.15 -39.15
CA GLN A 358 -18.96 -8.09 -39.92
C GLN A 358 -19.73 -6.75 -40.10
N SER A 359 -19.28 -5.79 -39.28
CA SER A 359 -18.75 -4.47 -39.71
C SER A 359 -19.43 -3.70 -40.85
N HIS A 360 -19.90 -2.49 -40.50
CA HIS A 360 -19.53 -1.27 -41.23
C HIS A 360 -19.40 -0.10 -40.25
N GLN A 361 -18.37 0.73 -40.44
CA GLN A 361 -18.30 2.09 -39.90
C GLN A 361 -17.65 2.98 -40.95
N ASP A 362 -18.46 3.84 -41.57
CA ASP A 362 -18.05 4.94 -42.44
C ASP A 362 -18.81 6.19 -42.00
N LYS A 363 -18.15 7.07 -41.21
CA LYS A 363 -18.34 8.54 -41.13
C LYS A 363 -17.52 9.15 -40.00
#